data_AF-A0A2V9I9L1-F1
#
_entry.id   AF-A0A2V9I9L1-F1
#
_cell.length_a   1.000
_cell.length_b   1.000
_cell.length_c   1.000
_cell.angle_alpha   90.00
_cell.angle_beta   90.00
_cell.angle_gamma   90.00
#
_symmetry.space_group_name_H-M   'P 1'
#
loop_
_entity.id
_entity.type
_entity.pdbx_description
1 polymer ?
#
loop_
_entity_poly.entity_id
_entity_poly.type
_entity_poly.pdbx_seq_one_letter_code
_entity_poly.pdbx_strand_id
1 'polypeptide(L)'
;MVLWLFRQVSVAAGYPVDAIAFAALFPLITLMTLIPISLGGIGVREWTYLQALAILNVPPDAALTIALASSALVVVSDLAGAFFLPVIPSGFRSKS
;
A
#
# COMPACT_ATOMS: atom_id res chain seq x y z
N MET A 1 3.21 -6.51 -9.01
CA MET A 1 2.49 -5.24 -9.24
C MET A 1 2.85 -4.19 -8.20
N VAL A 2 2.57 -4.42 -6.90
CA VAL A 2 2.78 -3.42 -5.83
C VAL A 2 4.19 -2.85 -5.74
N LEU A 3 5.24 -3.69 -5.82
CA LEU A 3 6.64 -3.25 -5.77
C LEU A 3 7.01 -2.36 -6.95
N TRP A 4 6.39 -2.60 -8.11
CA TRP A 4 6.65 -1.84 -9.32
C TRP A 4 6.00 -0.45 -9.25
N LEU A 5 4.75 -0.37 -8.80
CA LEU A 5 4.06 0.90 -8.53
C LEU A 5 4.82 1.73 -7.49
N PHE A 6 5.23 1.09 -6.39
CA PHE A 6 6.01 1.77 -5.36
C PHE A 6 7.32 2.35 -5.90
N ARG A 7 8.05 1.58 -6.73
CA ARG A 7 9.29 2.05 -7.37
C ARG A 7 9.06 3.26 -8.28
N GLN A 8 7.95 3.29 -9.02
CA GLN A 8 7.64 4.46 -9.85
C GLN A 8 7.34 5.69 -9.01
N VAL A 9 6.59 5.54 -7.92
CA VAL A 9 6.26 6.63 -6.99
C VAL A 9 7.52 7.15 -6.28
N SER A 10 8.40 6.26 -5.82
CA SER A 10 9.62 6.66 -5.12
C SER A 10 10.58 7.42 -6.03
N VAL A 11 10.76 6.96 -7.27
CA VAL A 11 11.53 7.67 -8.30
C VAL A 11 10.90 9.02 -8.62
N ALA A 12 9.57 9.09 -8.78
CA ALA A 12 8.86 10.35 -9.03
C ALA A 12 8.97 11.35 -7.86
N ALA A 13 9.04 10.85 -6.62
CA ALA A 13 9.26 11.66 -5.42
C ALA A 13 10.71 12.15 -5.27
N GLY A 14 11.63 11.75 -6.17
CA GLY A 14 13.05 12.12 -6.12
C GLY A 14 13.91 11.26 -5.18
N TYR A 15 13.33 10.22 -4.58
CA TYR A 15 14.02 9.31 -3.67
C TYR A 15 13.98 7.89 -4.25
N PRO A 16 14.93 7.53 -5.13
CA PRO A 16 14.96 6.21 -5.75
C PRO A 16 15.28 5.14 -4.71
N VAL A 17 14.24 4.57 -4.12
CA VAL A 17 14.34 3.47 -3.16
C VAL A 17 14.57 2.17 -3.93
N ASP A 18 15.56 1.38 -3.48
CA ASP A 18 15.82 0.06 -4.04
C ASP A 18 14.63 -0.88 -3.81
N ALA A 19 14.24 -1.58 -4.88
CA ALA A 19 13.04 -2.42 -4.86
C ALA A 19 13.22 -3.66 -3.96
N ILE A 20 14.44 -4.18 -3.82
CA ILE A 20 14.74 -5.34 -2.99
C ILE A 20 14.70 -4.93 -1.52
N ALA A 21 15.30 -3.78 -1.18
CA ALA A 21 15.23 -3.21 0.15
C ALA A 21 13.77 -2.97 0.60
N PHE A 22 12.95 -2.40 -0.27
CA PHE A 22 11.53 -2.22 0.03
C PHE A 22 10.77 -3.55 0.12
N ALA A 23 11.06 -4.52 -0.75
CA ALA A 23 10.43 -5.84 -0.71
C ALA A 23 10.70 -6.59 0.60
N ALA A 24 11.85 -6.38 1.24
CA ALA A 24 12.16 -6.93 2.56
C ALA A 24 11.31 -6.30 3.68
N LEU A 25 10.98 -5.01 3.56
CA LEU A 25 10.19 -4.26 4.55
C LEU A 25 8.68 -4.38 4.34
N PHE A 26 8.24 -4.62 3.10
CA PHE A 26 6.83 -4.67 2.73
C PHE A 26 5.98 -5.71 3.50
N PRO A 27 6.48 -6.93 3.82
CA PRO A 27 5.75 -7.87 4.67
C PRO A 27 5.49 -7.31 6.08
N LEU A 28 6.43 -6.55 6.65
CA LEU A 28 6.25 -5.93 7.96
C LEU A 28 5.15 -4.85 7.90
N ILE A 29 5.14 -4.05 6.83
CA ILE A 29 4.07 -3.08 6.57
C ILE A 29 2.71 -3.80 6.49
N THR A 30 2.65 -4.91 5.76
CA THR A 30 1.43 -5.70 5.60
C THR A 30 0.94 -6.25 6.95
N LEU A 31 1.83 -6.85 7.75
CA LEU A 31 1.51 -7.35 9.08
C LEU A 31 0.97 -6.25 10.00
N MET A 32 1.59 -5.07 10.00
CA MET A 32 1.13 -3.93 10.79
C MET A 32 -0.28 -3.46 10.37
N THR A 33 -0.58 -3.48 9.07
CA THR A 33 -1.92 -3.09 8.57
C THR A 33 -3.02 -4.11 8.86
N LEU A 34 -2.66 -5.37 9.15
CA LEU A 34 -3.62 -6.40 9.57
C LEU A 34 -4.03 -6.25 11.03
N ILE A 35 -3.32 -5.45 11.82
CA ILE A 35 -3.69 -5.19 13.20
C ILE A 35 -4.99 -4.36 13.19
N PRO A 36 -6.08 -4.83 13.82
CA PRO A 36 -7.40 -4.19 13.77
C PRO A 36 -7.50 -2.97 14.71
N ILE A 37 -6.43 -2.19 14.81
CA ILE A 37 -6.37 -0.93 15.56
C ILE A 37 -6.83 0.27 14.72
N SER A 38 -7.01 0.09 13.40
CA SER A 38 -7.43 1.15 12.47
C SER A 38 -8.47 0.63 11.47
N LEU A 39 -9.36 1.52 11.03
CA LEU A 39 -10.33 1.24 9.96
C LEU A 39 -9.58 1.14 8.63
N GLY A 40 -9.51 -0.06 8.07
CA GLY A 40 -8.88 -0.32 6.77
C GLY A 40 -7.37 -0.03 6.72
N GLY A 41 -6.68 -0.03 7.87
CA GLY A 41 -5.23 0.24 7.93
C GLY A 41 -4.85 1.72 7.87
N ILE A 42 -5.81 2.65 7.82
CA ILE A 42 -5.55 4.10 7.69
C ILE A 42 -4.87 4.63 8.96
N GLY A 43 -3.81 5.42 8.78
CA GLY A 43 -2.94 5.94 9.84
C GLY A 43 -1.80 4.97 10.17
N VAL A 44 -2.12 3.71 10.46
CA VAL A 44 -1.11 2.67 10.78
C VAL A 44 -0.24 2.38 9.57
N ARG A 45 -0.84 2.30 8.38
CA ARG A 45 -0.11 2.10 7.13
C ARG A 45 0.86 3.24 6.89
N GLU A 46 0.38 4.47 6.90
CA GLU A 46 1.19 5.67 6.65
C GLU A 46 2.34 5.77 7.65
N TRP A 47 2.05 5.54 8.93
CA TRP A 47 3.08 5.50 9.96
C TRP A 47 4.11 4.40 9.73
N THR A 48 3.67 3.19 9.35
CA THR A 48 4.62 2.09 9.10
C THR A 48 5.47 2.35 7.86
N TYR A 49 4.93 3.00 6.83
CA TYR A 49 5.71 3.46 5.67
C TYR A 49 6.77 4.49 6.09
N LEU A 50 6.41 5.47 6.92
CA LEU A 50 7.37 6.44 7.47
C LEU A 50 8.52 5.73 8.19
N GLN A 51 8.20 4.78 9.08
CA GLN A 51 9.22 4.03 9.82
C GLN A 51 10.10 3.16 8.89
N ALA A 52 9.50 2.48 7.92
CA ALA A 52 10.22 1.64 6.96
C ALA A 52 11.16 2.47 6.08
N LEU A 53 10.69 3.61 5.59
CA LEU A 53 11.45 4.51 4.72
C LEU A 53 12.50 5.32 5.49
N ALA A 54 12.28 5.58 6.78
CA ALA A 54 13.28 6.19 7.65
C ALA A 54 14.53 5.31 7.79
N ILE A 55 14.38 3.98 7.83
CA ILE A 55 15.53 3.03 7.80
C ILE A 55 16.36 3.20 6.52
N LEU A 56 15.72 3.64 5.44
CA LEU A 56 16.35 3.90 4.14
C LEU A 56 16.76 5.37 3.96
N ASN A 57 16.80 6.15 5.05
CA ASN A 57 17.18 7.58 5.07
C ASN A 57 16.30 8.49 4.19
N VAL A 58 15.05 8.12 3.95
CA VAL A 58 14.09 8.98 3.25
C VAL A 58 13.46 9.95 4.26
N PRO A 59 13.42 11.27 3.97
CA PRO A 59 12.81 12.23 4.88
C PRO A 59 11.30 11.99 5.03
N PRO A 60 10.72 12.33 6.19
CA PRO A 60 9.34 12.00 6.53
C PRO A 60 8.32 12.60 5.55
N ASP A 61 8.53 13.81 5.05
CA ASP A 61 7.63 14.45 4.08
C ASP A 61 7.55 13.68 2.75
N ALA A 62 8.70 13.23 2.25
CA ALA A 62 8.77 12.40 1.05
C ALA A 62 8.19 11.01 1.29
N ALA A 63 8.51 10.40 2.45
CA ALA A 63 8.00 9.09 2.81
C ALA A 63 6.47 9.08 2.96
N LEU A 64 5.87 10.12 3.54
CA LEU A 64 4.42 10.29 3.61
C LEU A 64 3.80 10.43 2.22
N THR A 65 4.42 11.23 1.35
CA THR A 65 3.98 11.42 -0.03
C THR A 65 3.99 10.09 -0.80
N ILE A 66 5.06 9.30 -0.64
CA ILE A 66 5.18 7.98 -1.26
C ILE A 66 4.11 7.02 -0.71
N ALA A 67 3.87 7.02 0.60
CA ALA A 67 2.87 6.17 1.24
C ALA A 67 1.45 6.45 0.72
N LEU A 68 1.08 7.73 0.65
CA LEU A 68 -0.25 8.15 0.19
C LEU A 68 -0.44 7.88 -1.30
N ALA A 69 0.55 8.24 -2.14
CA ALA A 69 0.46 8.04 -3.58
C ALA A 69 0.42 6.54 -3.95
N SER A 70 1.27 5.72 -3.32
CA SER A 70 1.26 4.27 -3.53
C SER A 70 -0.05 3.63 -3.07
N SER A 71 -0.59 4.03 -1.91
CA SER A 71 -1.90 3.54 -1.46
C SER A 71 -3.03 3.95 -2.39
N ALA A 72 -3.04 5.20 -2.88
CA ALA A 72 -4.07 5.66 -3.78
C ALA A 72 -4.07 4.85 -5.09
N LEU A 73 -2.88 4.58 -5.65
CA LEU A 73 -2.74 3.76 -6.85
C LEU A 73 -3.18 2.31 -6.64
N VAL A 74 -2.90 1.72 -5.47
CA VAL A 74 -3.39 0.38 -5.13
C VAL A 74 -4.92 0.37 -5.06
N VAL A 75 -5.53 1.33 -4.36
CA VAL A 75 -7.00 1.45 -4.28
C VAL A 75 -7.62 1.60 -5.67
N VAL A 76 -7.05 2.45 -6.52
CA VAL A 76 -7.52 2.62 -7.92
C VAL A 76 -7.37 1.33 -8.72
N SER A 77 -6.30 0.57 -8.50
CA SER A 77 -6.09 -0.73 -9.17
C SER A 77 -7.12 -1.76 -8.70
N ASP A 78 -7.43 -1.78 -7.40
CA ASP A 78 -8.37 -2.72 -6.81
C ASP A 78 -9.83 -2.43 -7.22
N LEU A 79 -10.15 -1.17 -7.55
CA LEU A 79 -11.45 -0.80 -8.13
C LEU A 79 -11.74 -1.53 -9.45
N ALA A 80 -10.71 -1.98 -10.19
CA ALA A 80 -10.92 -2.81 -11.38
C ALA A 80 -11.68 -4.11 -11.05
N GLY A 81 -11.48 -4.65 -9.84
CA GLY A 81 -12.22 -5.82 -9.36
C GLY A 81 -13.72 -5.55 -9.20
N ALA A 82 -14.13 -4.30 -8.97
CA ALA A 82 -15.54 -3.93 -8.83
C ALA A 82 -16.34 -4.22 -10.11
N PHE A 83 -15.71 -4.15 -11.29
CA PHE A 83 -16.36 -4.47 -12.57
C PHE A 83 -16.73 -5.96 -12.70
N PHE A 84 -16.08 -6.85 -11.95
CA PHE A 84 -16.36 -8.29 -11.97
C PHE A 84 -17.38 -8.71 -10.91
N LEU A 85 -17.70 -7.85 -9.92
CA LEU A 85 -18.73 -8.11 -8.92
C LEU A 85 -20.11 -8.50 -9.50
N PRO A 86 -20.64 -7.89 -10.58
CA PRO A 86 -21.92 -8.29 -11.15
C PRO A 86 -21.92 -9.67 -11.83
N VAL A 87 -20.74 -10.23 -12.14
CA VAL A 87 -20.59 -11.55 -12.77
C VAL A 87 -20.59 -12.68 -11.73
N ILE A 88 -20.47 -12.34 -10.44
CA ILE A 88 -20.46 -13.31 -9.35
C ILE A 88 -21.85 -13.99 -9.25
N PRO A 89 -21.93 -15.33 -9.39
CA PRO A 89 -23.20 -16.06 -9.29
C PRO A 89 -23.87 -15.79 -7.94
N SER A 90 -25.17 -15.49 -7.98
CA SER A 90 -25.98 -15.16 -6.80
C SER A 90 -26.06 -16.28 -5.75
N GLY A 91 -25.62 -17.51 -6.07
CA GLY A 91 -25.54 -18.64 -5.14
C GLY A 91 -24.48 -18.52 -4.03
N PHE A 92 -23.47 -17.65 -4.18
CA PHE A 92 -22.45 -17.37 -3.15
C PHE A 92 -22.70 -16.08 -2.36
N ARG A 93 -23.78 -15.34 -2.65
CA ARG A 93 -24.28 -14.28 -1.75
C ARG A 93 -24.88 -14.97 -0.53
N SER A 94 -24.05 -15.31 0.46
CA SER A 94 -24.54 -15.78 1.75
C SER A 94 -25.61 -14.80 2.23
N LYS A 95 -26.82 -15.32 2.47
CA LYS A 95 -27.84 -14.60 3.21
C LYS A 95 -27.23 -14.20 4.56
N SER A 96 -27.52 -12.95 4.92
CA SER A 96 -27.25 -12.33 6.21
C SER A 96 -27.51 -13.26 7.40
#